data_AF-A0A139K8T0-F1
#
_entry.id   AF-A0A139K8T0-F1
#
_cell.length_a   1.000
_cell.length_b   1.000
_cell.length_c   1.000
_cell.angle_alpha   90.00
_cell.angle_beta   90.00
_cell.angle_gamma   90.00
#
_symmetry.space_group_name_H-M   'P 1'
#
loop_
_entity.id
_entity.type
_entity.pdbx_description
1 polymer ?
#
loop_
_entity_poly.entity_id
_entity_poly.type
_entity_poly.pdbx_seq_one_letter_code
_entity_poly.pdbx_strand_id
1 'polypeptide(L)'
;MDRRTLLGALGLALAAPLGSALAAEPPKYTRPGRVYNKNGAYEGRMDSSGRMYDQSGRYVGREDSSGRRYDASGRYQGRTDADGHRYDSSGRYQGRTR
;
A
#
# COMPACT_ATOMS: atom_id res chain seq x y z
N MET A 1 50.49 -25.37 30.94
CA MET A 1 49.12 -25.94 30.85
C MET A 1 48.46 -25.32 29.64
N ASP A 2 48.56 -26.00 28.51
CA ASP A 2 48.03 -25.59 27.20
C ASP A 2 46.51 -25.67 27.15
N ARG A 3 45.92 -24.88 26.22
CA ARG A 3 44.67 -25.08 25.44
C ARG A 3 44.02 -23.73 25.11
N ARG A 4 44.35 -23.15 23.95
CA ARG A 4 43.46 -22.20 23.24
C ARG A 4 43.45 -22.53 21.75
N THR A 5 42.62 -23.49 21.42
CA THR A 5 42.25 -23.92 20.07
C THR A 5 41.19 -22.98 19.49
N LEU A 6 41.47 -22.50 18.27
CA LEU A 6 40.56 -22.31 17.12
C LEU A 6 39.27 -21.48 17.25
N LEU A 7 39.11 -20.51 16.33
CA LEU A 7 38.01 -20.34 15.35
C LEU A 7 38.29 -18.99 14.63
N GLY A 8 38.35 -18.83 13.32
CA GLY A 8 37.73 -19.57 12.23
C GLY A 8 36.57 -18.76 11.63
N ALA A 9 36.76 -18.33 10.37
CA ALA A 9 35.76 -17.97 9.36
C ALA A 9 35.16 -16.54 9.31
N LEU A 10 35.68 -15.78 8.32
CA LEU A 10 34.95 -15.17 7.20
C LEU A 10 33.40 -15.24 7.27
N GLY A 11 32.77 -14.08 7.35
CA GLY A 11 31.34 -13.90 7.06
C GLY A 11 31.16 -12.85 5.98
N LEU A 12 31.16 -13.28 4.71
CA LEU A 12 30.86 -12.47 3.53
C LEU A 12 29.36 -12.10 3.59
N ALA A 13 29.03 -10.86 3.94
CA ALA A 13 27.64 -10.40 3.94
C ALA A 13 27.18 -10.17 2.49
N LEU A 14 26.55 -11.20 1.92
CA LEU A 14 25.86 -11.15 0.64
C LEU A 14 24.60 -10.28 0.80
N ALA A 15 24.72 -8.99 0.52
CA ALA A 15 23.58 -8.09 0.45
C ALA A 15 22.76 -8.41 -0.80
N ALA A 16 21.75 -9.27 -0.66
CA ALA A 16 20.72 -9.45 -1.68
C ALA A 16 19.87 -8.17 -1.76
N PRO A 17 19.76 -7.50 -2.93
CA PRO A 17 18.81 -6.42 -3.08
C PRO A 17 17.40 -7.00 -2.99
N LEU A 18 16.71 -6.60 -1.93
CA LEU A 18 15.29 -6.85 -1.68
C LEU A 18 14.51 -6.58 -2.97
N GLY A 19 13.84 -7.62 -3.46
CA GLY A 19 13.00 -7.55 -4.64
C GLY A 19 12.03 -6.38 -4.52
N SER A 20 12.04 -5.51 -5.53
CA SER A 20 11.06 -4.46 -5.73
C SER A 20 9.68 -5.09 -5.72
N ALA A 21 9.03 -5.06 -4.56
CA ALA A 21 7.59 -5.26 -4.46
C ALA A 21 6.99 -4.15 -5.30
N LEU A 22 6.61 -4.52 -6.53
CA LEU A 22 5.82 -3.72 -7.45
C LEU A 22 4.75 -3.08 -6.58
N ALA A 23 4.89 -1.78 -6.33
CA ALA A 23 3.88 -1.01 -5.64
C ALA A 23 2.68 -1.04 -6.58
N ALA A 24 1.85 -2.08 -6.45
CA ALA A 24 0.56 -2.16 -7.09
C ALA A 24 -0.10 -0.85 -6.72
N GLU A 25 -0.28 0.02 -7.72
CA GLU A 25 -0.93 1.29 -7.52
C GLU A 25 -2.21 0.98 -6.75
N PRO A 26 -2.42 1.59 -5.57
CA PRO A 26 -3.58 1.25 -4.76
C PRO A 26 -4.80 1.38 -5.69
N PRO A 27 -5.68 0.36 -5.74
CA PRO A 27 -6.81 0.40 -6.66
C PRO A 27 -7.52 1.73 -6.48
N LYS A 28 -7.95 2.33 -7.59
CA LYS A 28 -8.60 3.64 -7.60
C LYS A 28 -10.03 3.48 -7.07
N TYR A 29 -10.15 3.15 -5.79
CA TYR A 29 -11.42 3.11 -5.08
C TYR A 29 -11.90 4.55 -4.97
N THR A 30 -12.77 4.95 -5.89
CA THR A 30 -13.38 6.28 -5.89
C THR A 30 -14.80 6.24 -5.35
N ARG A 31 -15.39 5.03 -5.27
CA ARG A 31 -16.80 4.78 -4.91
C ARG A 31 -16.96 3.36 -4.37
N PRO A 32 -17.96 3.11 -3.51
CA PRO A 32 -18.36 1.74 -3.16
C PRO A 32 -18.67 0.92 -4.43
N GLY A 33 -18.20 -0.32 -4.45
CA GLY A 33 -18.36 -1.21 -5.61
C GLY A 33 -17.18 -2.16 -5.80
N ARG A 34 -17.27 -2.97 -6.86
CA ARG A 34 -16.20 -3.87 -7.29
C ARG A 34 -15.30 -3.15 -8.29
N VAL A 35 -14.01 -3.38 -8.17
CA VAL A 35 -12.98 -2.85 -9.06
C VAL A 35 -12.49 -3.99 -9.94
N TYR A 36 -12.40 -3.72 -11.23
CA TYR A 36 -11.91 -4.66 -12.24
C TYR A 36 -10.80 -3.97 -13.03
N ASN A 37 -9.82 -4.75 -13.46
CA ASN A 37 -8.77 -4.25 -14.34
C ASN A 37 -9.25 -4.15 -15.79
N LYS A 38 -8.37 -3.65 -16.67
CA LYS A 38 -8.64 -3.51 -18.12
C LYS A 38 -9.00 -4.82 -18.84
N ASN A 39 -8.63 -5.96 -18.26
CA ASN A 39 -8.94 -7.29 -18.82
C ASN A 39 -10.24 -7.87 -18.22
N GLY A 40 -10.94 -7.12 -17.36
CA GLY A 40 -12.15 -7.57 -16.67
C GLY A 40 -11.89 -8.49 -15.46
N ALA A 41 -10.63 -8.66 -15.02
CA ALA A 41 -10.34 -9.44 -13.83
C ALA A 41 -10.61 -8.61 -12.56
N TYR A 42 -11.21 -9.24 -11.57
CA TYR A 42 -11.55 -8.63 -10.28
C TYR A 42 -10.29 -8.30 -9.48
N GLU A 43 -10.11 -7.04 -9.09
CA GLU A 43 -8.96 -6.57 -8.29
C GLU A 43 -9.30 -6.33 -6.82
N GLY A 44 -10.58 -6.12 -6.52
CA GLY A 44 -11.02 -5.84 -5.16
C GLY A 44 -12.35 -5.12 -5.09
N ARG A 45 -12.72 -4.67 -3.90
CA ARG A 45 -13.96 -3.93 -3.66
C ARG A 45 -13.81 -2.88 -2.58
N MET A 46 -14.69 -1.89 -2.62
CA MET A 46 -14.95 -0.95 -1.54
C MET A 46 -16.39 -1.12 -1.07
N ASP A 47 -16.61 -1.16 0.25
CA ASP A 47 -17.96 -1.17 0.82
C ASP A 47 -18.51 0.25 1.05
N SER A 48 -19.77 0.36 1.45
CA SER A 48 -20.44 1.65 1.70
C SER A 48 -19.86 2.42 2.89
N SER A 49 -19.13 1.74 3.78
CA SER A 49 -18.40 2.39 4.89
C SER A 49 -17.01 2.90 4.48
N GLY A 50 -16.64 2.72 3.20
CA GLY A 50 -15.36 3.15 2.65
C GLY A 50 -14.21 2.18 2.92
N ARG A 51 -14.47 0.98 3.45
CA ARG A 51 -13.41 -0.05 3.65
C ARG A 51 -13.12 -0.74 2.33
N MET A 52 -11.84 -0.95 2.08
CA MET A 52 -11.31 -1.53 0.85
C MET A 52 -10.78 -2.93 1.12
N TYR A 53 -11.02 -3.82 0.17
CA TYR A 53 -10.56 -5.20 0.20
C TYR A 53 -9.93 -5.55 -1.15
N ASP A 54 -8.88 -6.36 -1.11
CA ASP A 54 -8.25 -6.91 -2.32
C ASP A 54 -9.10 -8.04 -2.95
N GLN A 55 -8.60 -8.60 -4.05
CA GLN A 55 -9.23 -9.70 -4.78
C GLN A 55 -9.47 -10.94 -3.91
N SER A 56 -8.62 -11.19 -2.90
CA SER A 56 -8.73 -12.30 -1.95
C SER A 56 -9.69 -11.98 -0.80
N GLY A 57 -10.21 -10.75 -0.73
CA GLY A 57 -11.13 -10.30 0.31
C GLY A 57 -10.43 -9.82 1.59
N ARG A 58 -9.11 -9.67 1.58
CA ARG A 58 -8.35 -9.13 2.72
C ARG A 58 -8.49 -7.61 2.76
N TYR A 59 -8.66 -7.08 3.97
CA TYR A 59 -8.72 -5.64 4.19
C TYR A 59 -7.39 -4.96 3.86
N VAL A 60 -7.43 -3.94 3.02
CA VAL A 60 -6.23 -3.21 2.55
C VAL A 60 -6.20 -1.74 2.96
N GLY A 61 -7.32 -1.20 3.44
CA GLY A 61 -7.39 0.19 3.87
C GLY A 61 -8.82 0.73 3.90
N ARG A 62 -8.96 2.02 4.14
CA ARG A 62 -10.25 2.71 4.10
C ARG A 62 -10.12 4.12 3.59
N GLU A 63 -11.23 4.66 3.10
CA GLU A 63 -11.40 6.08 2.80
C GLU A 63 -12.59 6.59 3.59
N ASP A 64 -12.45 7.74 4.24
CA ASP A 64 -13.57 8.38 4.93
C ASP A 64 -14.33 9.33 4.01
N SER A 65 -15.49 9.82 4.47
CA SER A 65 -16.34 10.76 3.73
C SER A 65 -15.68 12.12 3.49
N SER A 66 -14.58 12.44 4.18
CA SER A 66 -13.77 13.63 3.91
C SER A 66 -12.68 13.39 2.86
N GLY A 67 -12.67 12.18 2.26
CA GLY A 67 -11.73 11.77 1.22
C GLY A 67 -10.34 11.44 1.73
N ARG A 68 -10.15 11.28 3.06
CA ARG A 68 -8.86 10.84 3.62
C ARG A 68 -8.73 9.34 3.50
N ARG A 69 -7.56 8.90 3.03
CA ARG A 69 -7.23 7.49 2.85
C ARG A 69 -6.28 7.00 3.93
N TYR A 70 -6.51 5.79 4.39
CA TYR A 70 -5.67 5.10 5.35
C TYR A 70 -5.39 3.69 4.86
N ASP A 71 -4.21 3.16 5.18
CA ASP A 71 -3.87 1.78 4.87
C ASP A 71 -4.48 0.78 5.89
N ALA A 72 -4.21 -0.51 5.69
CA ALA A 72 -4.68 -1.58 6.55
C ALA A 72 -4.23 -1.44 8.02
N SER A 73 -3.09 -0.78 8.27
CA SER A 73 -2.58 -0.49 9.62
C SER A 73 -3.18 0.79 10.23
N GLY A 74 -4.01 1.52 9.48
CA GLY A 74 -4.63 2.76 9.90
C GLY A 74 -3.77 4.00 9.69
N ARG A 75 -2.60 3.88 9.06
CA ARG A 75 -1.73 5.03 8.76
C ARG A 75 -2.31 5.83 7.61
N TYR A 76 -2.32 7.15 7.78
CA TYR A 76 -2.78 8.11 6.77
C TYR A 76 -1.89 8.07 5.53
N GLN A 77 -2.51 7.97 4.35
CA GLN A 77 -1.84 7.86 3.06
C GLN A 77 -2.01 9.10 2.18
N GLY A 78 -2.93 9.98 2.54
CA GLY A 78 -3.27 11.16 1.75
C GLY A 78 -4.76 11.42 1.71
N ARG A 79 -5.17 12.45 0.97
CA ARG A 79 -6.58 12.79 0.80
C ARG A 79 -6.89 13.23 -0.61
N THR A 80 -8.14 13.04 -1.02
CA THR A 80 -8.73 13.68 -2.19
C THR A 80 -9.86 14.57 -1.72
N ASP A 81 -9.86 15.84 -2.05
CA ASP A 81 -10.98 16.73 -1.70
C ASP A 81 -12.14 16.61 -2.70
N ALA A 82 -13.25 17.30 -2.39
CA ALA A 82 -14.46 17.29 -3.23
C ALA A 82 -14.23 17.91 -4.62
N ASP A 83 -13.25 18.80 -4.75
CA ASP A 83 -12.83 19.40 -6.01
C ASP A 83 -11.87 18.48 -6.81
N GLY A 84 -11.55 17.30 -6.26
CA GLY A 84 -10.71 16.29 -6.87
C GLY A 84 -9.21 16.50 -6.67
N HIS A 85 -8.77 17.48 -5.88
CA HIS A 85 -7.35 17.69 -5.56
C HIS A 85 -6.84 16.56 -4.67
N ARG A 86 -5.72 15.98 -5.08
CA ARG A 86 -5.04 14.89 -4.38
C ARG A 86 -3.84 15.41 -3.63
N TYR A 87 -3.69 14.96 -2.39
CA TYR A 87 -2.57 15.26 -1.53
C TYR A 87 -1.98 13.95 -1.00
N ASP A 88 -0.66 13.89 -0.87
CA ASP A 88 0.00 12.75 -0.23
C ASP A 88 -0.11 12.78 1.31
N SER A 89 0.48 11.80 1.97
CA SER A 89 0.50 11.68 3.43
C SER A 89 1.19 12.84 4.13
N SER A 90 2.11 13.56 3.46
CA SER A 90 2.76 14.77 3.95
C SER A 90 1.97 16.05 3.68
N GLY A 91 0.85 15.95 2.94
CA GLY A 91 0.02 17.08 2.56
C GLY A 91 0.49 17.81 1.30
N ARG A 92 1.50 17.28 0.59
CA ARG A 92 1.95 17.86 -0.68
C ARG A 92 0.96 17.50 -1.79
N TYR A 93 0.63 18.50 -2.60
CA TYR A 93 -0.28 18.35 -3.72
C TYR A 93 0.31 17.44 -4.82
N GLN A 94 -0.49 16.49 -5.29
CA GLN A 94 -0.15 15.46 -6.27
C GLN A 94 -0.91 15.61 -7.60
N GLY A 95 -1.75 16.63 -7.72
CA GLY A 95 -2.58 16.87 -8.91
C GLY A 95 -4.08 16.77 -8.64
N ARG A 96 -4.88 16.96 -9.68
CA ARG A 96 -6.34 16.92 -9.62
C ARG A 96 -6.88 15.80 -10.50
N THR A 97 -7.85 15.06 -9.98
CA THR A 97 -8.62 14.11 -10.80
C THR A 97 -9.58 14.94 -11.66
N ARG A 98 -9.39 14.92 -12.98
CA ARG A 98 -10.31 15.56 -13.94
C ARG A 98 -11.45 14.62 -14.30
#